data_AF-A0A2E7NHJ4-F1
#
_entry.id   AF-A0A2E7NHJ4-F1
#
_cell.length_a   1.000
_cell.length_b   1.000
_cell.length_c   1.000
_cell.angle_alpha   90.00
_cell.angle_beta   90.00
_cell.angle_gamma   90.00
#
_symmetry.space_group_name_H-M   'P 1'
#
loop_
_entity.id
_entity.type
_entity.pdbx_description
1 polymer ?
#
loop_
_entity_poly.entity_id
_entity_poly.type
_entity_poly.pdbx_seq_one_letter_code
_entity_poly.pdbx_strand_id
1 'polypeptide(L)' 'MTTQLTAQHIAGRNGQPVAVVNGLPGLDAQMTPTDLLVMARQLRQMAIDSQSGVRGMRRYPEDEVQSNEN' A
#
# COMPACT_ATOMS: atom_id res chain seq x y z
N MET A 1 6.81 15.01 1.86
CA MET A 1 7.16 13.91 2.79
C MET A 1 6.86 12.62 2.05
N THR A 2 7.76 11.64 2.01
CA THR A 2 7.45 10.36 1.35
C THR A 2 6.63 9.51 2.33
N THR A 3 5.30 9.58 2.24
CA THR A 3 4.41 8.76 3.08
C THR A 3 4.53 7.31 2.63
N GLN A 4 5.03 6.43 3.50
CA GLN A 4 5.13 5.00 3.23
C GLN A 4 4.00 4.28 3.95
N LEU A 5 3.17 3.56 3.21
CA LEU A 5 2.04 2.84 3.75
C LEU A 5 2.40 1.37 4.02
N THR A 6 1.72 0.76 4.98
CA THR A 6 1.76 -0.70 5.17
C THR A 6 0.36 -1.26 5.07
N ALA A 7 0.24 -2.50 4.60
CA ALA A 7 -1.04 -3.18 4.49
C ALA A 7 -0.94 -4.61 5.03
N GLN A 8 -1.91 -5.00 5.85
CA GLN A 8 -2.16 -6.40 6.18
C GLN A 8 -3.18 -6.99 5.21
N HIS A 9 -2.77 -7.90 4.36
CA HIS A 9 -3.66 -8.60 3.44
C HIS A 9 -4.26 -9.83 4.13
N ILE A 10 -5.58 -9.84 4.24
CA ILE A 10 -6.36 -10.87 4.95
C ILE A 10 -7.57 -11.30 4.12
N ALA A 11 -8.11 -12.47 4.44
CA ALA A 11 -9.44 -12.85 3.97
C ALA A 11 -10.50 -12.13 4.81
N GLY A 12 -11.38 -11.38 4.16
CA GLY A 12 -12.54 -10.75 4.77
C GLY A 12 -13.59 -11.78 5.19
N ARG A 13 -14.65 -11.32 5.87
CA ARG A 13 -15.69 -12.18 6.47
C ARG A 13 -16.40 -13.10 5.47
N ASN A 14 -16.50 -12.69 4.21
CA ASN A 14 -17.11 -13.44 3.11
C ASN A 14 -16.07 -14.11 2.20
N GLY A 15 -14.80 -14.17 2.61
CA GLY A 15 -13.70 -14.64 1.78
C GLY A 15 -13.19 -13.63 0.75
N GLN A 16 -13.77 -12.42 0.66
CA GLN A 16 -13.25 -11.37 -0.20
C GLN A 16 -11.88 -10.90 0.31
N PRO A 17 -10.88 -10.68 -0.56
CA PRO A 17 -9.61 -10.11 -0.15
C PRO A 17 -9.79 -8.70 0.42
N VAL A 18 -9.19 -8.43 1.58
CA VAL A 18 -9.22 -7.13 2.26
C VAL A 18 -7.78 -6.75 2.65
N ALA A 19 -7.45 -5.46 2.53
CA ALA A 19 -6.21 -4.89 3.02
C ALA A 19 -6.51 -3.94 4.19
N VAL A 20 -5.93 -4.21 5.37
CA VAL A 20 -5.92 -3.27 6.50
C VAL A 20 -4.75 -2.32 6.32
N VAL A 21 -5.03 -1.09 5.91
CA VAL A 21 -4.00 -0.09 5.56
C VAL A 21 -3.63 0.76 6.77
N ASN A 22 -2.34 0.90 7.05
CA ASN A 22 -1.77 1.76 8.09
C ASN A 22 -0.87 2.84 7.48
N GLY A 23 -0.77 3.98 8.16
CA GLY A 23 0.01 5.14 7.71
C GLY A 23 -0.78 6.12 6.82
N LEU A 24 -2.10 5.93 6.69
CA LEU A 24 -2.96 6.93 6.06
C LEU A 24 -2.86 8.26 6.84
N PRO A 25 -2.83 9.41 6.16
CA PRO A 25 -2.92 10.70 6.82
C PRO A 25 -4.20 10.81 7.63
N GLY A 26 -4.17 11.66 8.65
CA GLY A 26 -5.36 12.00 9.42
C GLY A 26 -6.42 12.71 8.55
N LEU A 27 -7.61 12.86 9.13
CA LEU A 27 -8.67 13.67 8.53
C LEU A 27 -8.16 15.09 8.26
N ASP A 28 -8.57 15.66 7.12
CA ASP A 28 -8.21 17.00 6.66
C ASP A 28 -6.70 17.25 6.46
N ALA A 29 -5.91 16.20 6.26
CA ALA A 29 -4.50 16.33 5.93
C ALA A 29 -4.31 17.15 4.64
N GLN A 30 -3.51 18.21 4.75
CA GLN A 30 -3.11 19.01 3.59
C GLN A 30 -2.05 18.24 2.80
N MET A 31 -2.37 17.93 1.56
CA MET A 31 -1.52 17.17 0.66
C MET A 31 -1.30 17.93 -0.64
N THR A 32 -0.07 17.94 -1.13
CA THR A 32 0.20 18.45 -2.48
C THR A 32 -0.34 17.47 -3.53
N PRO A 33 -0.55 17.91 -4.79
CA PRO A 33 -0.89 16.99 -5.87
C PRO A 33 0.08 15.81 -6.01
N THR A 34 1.37 16.04 -5.76
CA THR A 34 2.41 14.99 -5.76
C THR A 34 2.17 13.96 -4.67
N ASP A 35 1.85 14.39 -3.44
CA ASP A 35 1.59 13.47 -2.32
C ASP A 35 0.36 12.60 -2.63
N LEU A 36 -0.69 13.18 -3.23
CA LEU A 36 -1.90 12.45 -3.64
C LEU A 36 -1.59 11.38 -4.69
N LEU A 37 -0.76 11.70 -5.70
CA LEU A 37 -0.36 10.75 -6.73
C LEU A 37 0.49 9.60 -6.17
N VAL A 38 1.42 9.91 -5.27
CA VAL A 38 2.24 8.89 -4.58
C VAL A 38 1.35 7.96 -3.75
N MET A 39 0.37 8.52 -3.04
CA MET A 39 -0.59 7.73 -2.27
C MET A 39 -1.47 6.85 -3.16
N ALA A 40 -2.03 7.43 -4.24
CA ALA A 40 -2.86 6.69 -5.18
C ALA A 40 -2.10 5.51 -5.80
N ARG A 41 -0.81 5.68 -6.12
CA ARG A 41 0.05 4.60 -6.61
C ARG A 41 0.18 3.46 -5.60
N GLN A 42 0.42 3.78 -4.33
CA GLN A 42 0.55 2.77 -3.28
C GLN A 42 -0.77 2.03 -3.02
N LEU A 43 -1.88 2.76 -2.91
CA LEU A 43 -3.22 2.17 -2.73
C LEU A 43 -3.60 1.27 -3.90
N ARG A 44 -3.28 1.68 -5.13
CA ARG A 44 -3.48 0.86 -6.33
C ARG A 44 -2.69 -0.45 -6.25
N GLN A 45 -1.42 -0.40 -5.82
CA GLN A 45 -0.62 -1.61 -5.68
C GLN A 45 -1.18 -2.56 -4.61
N MET A 46 -1.61 -2.03 -3.46
CA MET A 46 -2.28 -2.85 -2.42
C MET A 46 -3.53 -3.55 -2.94
N ALA A 47 -4.32 -2.86 -3.77
CA ALA A 47 -5.52 -3.44 -4.37
C ALA A 47 -5.15 -4.60 -5.33
N ILE A 48 -4.11 -4.42 -6.15
CA ILE A 48 -3.60 -5.46 -7.06
C ILE A 48 -3.11 -6.67 -6.25
N ASP A 49 -2.30 -6.46 -5.21
CA ASP A 49 -1.75 -7.52 -4.36
C ASP A 49 -2.86 -8.30 -3.65
N SER A 50 -3.88 -7.60 -3.15
CA SER A 50 -5.04 -8.25 -2.53
C SER A 50 -5.79 -9.14 -3.52
N GLN A 51 -5.98 -8.65 -4.76
CA GLN A 51 -6.66 -9.41 -5.81
C GLN A 51 -5.84 -10.60 -6.33
N SER A 52 -4.50 -10.48 -6.34
CA SER A 52 -3.60 -11.58 -6.76
C SER A 52 -3.40 -12.65 -5.69
N GLY A 53 -3.98 -12.46 -4.50
CA GLY A 53 -3.98 -13.44 -3.42
C GLY A 53 -2.80 -13.32 -2.45
N VAL A 54 -2.06 -12.21 -2.49
CA VAL A 54 -1.05 -11.88 -1.47
C VAL A 54 -1.69 -11.87 -0.08
N ARG A 55 -0.95 -12.35 0.92
CA ARG A 55 -1.36 -12.40 2.33
C ARG A 55 -0.26 -11.89 3.24
N GLY A 56 -0.65 -11.48 4.44
CA GLY A 56 0.28 -11.00 5.45
C GLY A 56 0.62 -9.52 5.32
N MET A 57 1.62 -9.06 6.08
CA MET A 57 2.04 -7.66 6.11
C MET A 57 2.96 -7.32 4.94
N ARG A 58 2.67 -6.21 4.25
CA ARG A 58 3.53 -5.61 3.22
C ARG A 58 3.70 -4.11 3.40
N ARG A 59 4.76 -3.56 2.82
CA ARG A 59 5.12 -2.14 2.83
C ARG A 59 5.11 -1.61 1.40
N TYR A 60 4.65 -0.37 1.22
CA TYR A 60 4.46 0.27 -0.07
C TYR A 60 5.07 1.68 -0.11
N PRO A 61 5.80 2.07 -1.16
CA PRO A 61 6.28 1.18 -2.21
C PRO A 61 7.12 0.05 -1.60
N GLU A 62 7.08 -1.13 -2.22
CA GLU A 62 8.06 -2.18 -1.91
C GLU A 62 9.43 -1.55 -2.13
N ASP A 63 10.35 -1.71 -1.18
CA ASP A 63 11.71 -1.23 -1.37
C ASP A 63 12.18 -1.87 -2.68
N GLU A 64 12.44 -1.08 -3.72
CA GLU A 64 13.02 -1.58 -4.95
C GLU A 64 14.28 -2.30 -4.53
N VAL A 65 14.27 -3.63 -4.60
CA VAL A 65 15.47 -4.42 -4.46
C VAL A 65 16.34 -3.93 -5.61
N GLN A 66 17.28 -3.04 -5.31
CA GLN A 66 18.40 -2.77 -6.18
C GLN A 66 19.10 -4.10 -6.33
N SER A 67 18.70 -4.88 -7.35
CA SER A 67 19.51 -5.93 -7.91
C SER A 67 20.76 -5.24 -8.44
N ASN A 68 21.73 -5.02 -7.54
CA ASN A 68 23.10 -4.74 -7.92
C ASN A 68 23.58 -6.05 -8.54
N GLU A 69 23.39 -6.18 -9.85
CA GLU A 69 24.07 -7.16 -10.67
C GLU A 69 25.58 -6.96 -10.44
N ASN A 70 26.22 -8.01 -9.96
CA ASN A 70 27.63 -8.07 -9.58
C ASN A 70 28.42 -8.76 -10.69
#